data_AF-A0A841JCZ6-F1
#
_entry.id   AF-A0A841JCZ6-F1
#
_cell.length_a   1.000
_cell.length_b   1.000
_cell.length_c   1.000
_cell.angle_alpha   90.00
_cell.angle_beta   90.00
_cell.angle_gamma   90.00
#
_symmetry.space_group_name_H-M   'P 1'
#
loop_
_entity.id
_entity.type
_entity.pdbx_description
1 polymer ?
#
loop_
_entity_poly.entity_id
_entity_poly.type
_entity_poly.pdbx_seq_one_letter_code
_entity_poly.pdbx_strand_id
1 'polypeptide(L)'
;MKALLRWIGYSAILLLSLKAPLYAQDAPAVRYAQLRVDSSGGHNRAIAANAFKKPDIAADNTLNAADIDEDNYLQKVADLDVYGKKHDARPIASLLKSNQLEAITSDKKRSHKFYYHMANIFARLRMYSLAMKCYFKTLQVEDEHVGAHLTDSVAVDSSYIPEGKSIFLRANLLSDASVAGLLAINQADEQMIIADSNSYEHTSREVKSPPVRLANIIDPFDDGKKASAYAMLIHISQPVSGKRRIFVKLSKVGHTFITLIKYNADSTSVSRSFGFYPKKEHFLSATPLFPTTASVFKNDEQHGWDETVGKFISERRFKRILKVIKQYDQKNYNLNKNNCTDFGLSLASTAGISILYTKGSWPLGSGNNPASAGQSVLEGKVLNTDNRYGLFICNDLLR
;
A
#
# COMPACT_ATOMS: atom_id res chain seq x y z
N MET A 1 2.89 -45.84 -25.37
CA MET A 1 1.93 -46.34 -24.34
C MET A 1 1.97 -45.59 -23.00
N LYS A 2 3.12 -45.33 -22.36
CA LYS A 2 3.19 -44.64 -21.05
C LYS A 2 2.68 -43.18 -21.05
N ALA A 3 2.79 -42.46 -22.16
CA ALA A 3 2.25 -41.09 -22.29
C ALA A 3 0.72 -41.07 -22.41
N LEU A 4 0.13 -42.04 -23.11
CA LEU A 4 -1.32 -42.11 -23.33
C LEU A 4 -2.09 -42.46 -22.04
N LEU A 5 -1.55 -43.37 -21.22
CA LEU A 5 -2.13 -43.70 -19.91
C LEU A 5 -2.09 -42.51 -18.92
N ARG A 6 -1.07 -41.63 -19.01
CA ARG A 6 -1.03 -40.41 -18.19
C ARG A 6 -2.16 -39.46 -18.56
N TRP A 7 -2.47 -39.29 -19.85
CA TRP A 7 -3.57 -38.44 -20.31
C TRP A 7 -4.95 -38.95 -19.89
N ILE A 8 -5.19 -40.26 -19.97
CA ILE A 8 -6.46 -40.88 -19.53
C ILE A 8 -6.66 -40.72 -18.02
N GLY A 9 -5.58 -40.82 -17.23
CA GLY A 9 -5.62 -40.55 -15.79
C GLY A 9 -5.99 -39.09 -15.45
N TYR A 10 -5.50 -38.11 -16.22
CA TYR A 10 -5.85 -36.70 -16.02
C TYR A 10 -7.32 -36.39 -16.40
N SER A 11 -7.86 -37.05 -17.42
CA SER A 11 -9.26 -36.86 -17.84
C SER A 11 -10.28 -37.44 -16.86
N ALA A 12 -9.98 -38.60 -16.25
CA ALA A 12 -10.88 -39.23 -15.28
C ALA A 12 -10.97 -38.44 -13.95
N ILE A 13 -9.88 -37.80 -13.53
CA ILE A 13 -9.84 -36.97 -12.31
C ILE A 13 -10.56 -35.62 -12.52
N LEU A 14 -10.54 -35.08 -13.74
CA LEU A 14 -11.25 -33.85 -14.09
C LEU A 14 -12.78 -33.99 -13.96
N LEU A 15 -13.32 -35.16 -14.30
CA LEU A 15 -14.75 -35.46 -14.24
C LEU A 15 -15.28 -35.66 -12.82
N LEU A 16 -14.45 -36.11 -11.88
CA LEU A 16 -14.85 -36.31 -10.47
C LEU A 16 -14.92 -34.98 -9.68
N SER A 17 -14.24 -33.93 -10.11
CA SER A 17 -14.30 -32.60 -9.46
C SER A 17 -15.51 -31.73 -9.84
N LEU A 18 -16.34 -32.17 -10.79
CA LEU A 18 -17.50 -31.42 -11.29
C LEU A 18 -18.80 -31.65 -10.49
N LYS A 19 -18.78 -32.50 -9.45
CA LYS A 19 -19.97 -32.85 -8.65
C LYS A 19 -19.85 -32.49 -7.16
N ALA A 20 -19.32 -31.31 -6.84
CA ALA A 20 -19.45 -30.76 -5.49
C ALA A 20 -20.53 -29.65 -5.50
N PRO A 21 -21.60 -29.75 -4.70
CA PRO A 21 -22.60 -28.69 -4.62
C PRO A 21 -21.97 -27.42 -4.04
N LEU A 22 -22.12 -26.31 -4.79
CA LEU A 22 -21.83 -24.96 -4.32
C LEU A 22 -22.82 -24.61 -3.21
N TYR A 23 -22.40 -24.71 -1.95
CA TYR A 23 -23.11 -24.06 -0.86
C TYR A 23 -22.86 -22.55 -0.97
N ALA A 24 -23.90 -21.82 -1.39
CA ALA A 24 -23.97 -20.38 -1.25
C ALA A 24 -24.00 -20.05 0.25
N GLN A 25 -22.96 -19.37 0.75
CA GLN A 25 -23.05 -18.68 2.02
C GLN A 25 -23.64 -17.30 1.74
N ASP A 26 -24.91 -17.12 2.09
CA ASP A 26 -25.53 -15.80 2.18
C ASP A 26 -24.79 -14.99 3.24
N ALA A 27 -24.11 -13.93 2.81
CA ALA A 27 -23.52 -12.96 3.71
C ALA A 27 -24.61 -11.95 4.12
N PRO A 28 -24.82 -11.68 5.42
CA PRO A 28 -25.73 -10.63 5.84
C PRO A 28 -25.24 -9.27 5.33
N ALA A 29 -26.17 -8.39 4.95
CA ALA A 29 -25.88 -7.03 4.54
C ALA A 29 -25.18 -6.27 5.69
N VAL A 30 -23.87 -6.09 5.59
CA VAL A 30 -23.09 -5.30 6.56
C VAL A 30 -23.31 -3.83 6.25
N ARG A 31 -23.99 -3.13 7.18
CA ARG A 31 -24.04 -1.67 7.20
C ARG A 31 -22.65 -1.14 7.58
N TYR A 32 -22.11 -0.26 6.74
CA TYR A 32 -20.89 0.49 7.03
C TYR A 32 -21.07 1.27 8.34
N ALA A 33 -20.15 1.07 9.30
CA ALA A 33 -19.99 2.01 10.39
C ALA A 33 -19.36 3.27 9.81
N GLN A 34 -20.20 4.23 9.43
CA GLN A 34 -19.76 5.62 9.29
C GLN A 34 -19.25 6.06 10.67
N LEU A 35 -18.03 6.58 10.71
CA LEU A 35 -17.52 7.39 11.82
C LEU A 35 -18.55 8.50 12.08
N ARG A 36 -19.32 8.36 13.16
CA ARG A 36 -20.19 9.42 13.67
C ARG A 36 -19.30 10.58 14.11
N VAL A 37 -19.44 11.70 13.41
CA VAL A 37 -19.07 13.01 13.93
C VAL A 37 -20.23 13.42 14.83
N ASP A 38 -19.97 13.56 16.12
CA ASP A 38 -20.91 14.19 17.05
C ASP A 38 -21.09 15.65 16.65
N SER A 39 -22.28 15.98 16.16
CA SER A 39 -22.75 17.36 16.04
C SER A 39 -23.94 17.52 16.97
N SER A 40 -23.66 17.89 18.22
CA SER A 40 -24.65 18.47 19.11
C SER A 40 -24.98 19.90 18.65
N GLY A 41 -26.27 20.22 18.52
CA GLY A 41 -26.76 21.60 18.37
C GLY A 41 -27.66 21.79 17.17
N GLY A 42 -28.98 21.68 17.39
CA GLY A 42 -29.99 21.77 16.33
C GLY A 42 -30.26 23.19 15.83
N HIS A 43 -30.77 23.28 14.61
CA HIS A 43 -32.02 23.99 14.33
C HIS A 43 -32.63 23.46 13.03
N ASN A 44 -33.88 23.01 13.15
CA ASN A 44 -34.74 22.63 12.05
C ASN A 44 -34.97 23.81 11.11
N ARG A 45 -34.86 23.59 9.80
CA ARG A 45 -35.78 24.17 8.81
C ARG A 45 -35.81 23.28 7.57
N ALA A 46 -36.92 22.58 7.40
CA ALA A 46 -37.28 21.90 6.18
C ALA A 46 -37.53 22.93 5.08
N ILE A 47 -36.85 22.80 3.93
CA ILE A 47 -37.26 23.42 2.67
C ILE A 47 -37.17 22.36 1.59
N ALA A 48 -38.30 22.19 0.90
CA ALA A 48 -38.61 21.16 -0.07
C ALA A 48 -37.75 21.24 -1.33
N ALA A 49 -37.61 20.07 -1.97
CA ALA A 49 -37.08 19.91 -3.31
C ALA A 49 -37.86 20.78 -4.31
N ASN A 50 -37.17 21.68 -5.01
CA ASN A 50 -37.59 22.18 -6.32
C ASN A 50 -36.41 22.79 -7.09
N ALA A 51 -36.36 22.41 -8.37
CA ALA A 51 -35.75 23.12 -9.50
C ALA A 51 -34.22 23.29 -9.55
N PHE A 52 -33.57 22.36 -10.25
CA PHE A 52 -32.38 22.67 -11.04
C PHE A 52 -32.73 23.74 -12.09
N LYS A 53 -32.23 24.97 -11.92
CA LYS A 53 -31.98 25.91 -13.00
C LYS A 53 -30.51 26.28 -13.00
N LYS A 54 -29.87 26.08 -14.15
CA LYS A 54 -28.48 26.45 -14.44
C LYS A 54 -28.42 27.99 -14.55
N PRO A 55 -27.55 28.70 -13.82
CA PRO A 55 -27.24 30.08 -14.15
C PRO A 55 -26.05 30.12 -15.11
N ASP A 56 -26.29 30.67 -16.30
CA ASP A 56 -25.26 31.24 -17.15
C ASP A 56 -24.80 32.56 -16.52
N ILE A 57 -23.55 32.64 -16.06
CA ILE A 57 -22.90 33.92 -15.74
C ILE A 57 -21.46 33.87 -16.26
N ALA A 58 -21.13 34.85 -17.09
CA ALA A 58 -19.82 35.07 -17.69
C ALA A 58 -18.74 35.21 -16.61
N ALA A 59 -17.58 34.59 -16.85
CA ALA A 59 -16.41 34.68 -15.98
C ALA A 59 -15.81 36.10 -16.06
N ASP A 60 -16.05 36.90 -15.02
CA ASP A 60 -15.23 38.07 -14.71
C ASP A 60 -13.93 37.57 -14.06
N ASN A 61 -12.82 37.70 -14.78
CA ASN A 61 -11.50 37.17 -14.41
C ASN A 61 -10.70 38.19 -13.58
N THR A 62 -11.26 38.67 -12.47
CA THR A 62 -10.50 39.44 -11.48
C THR A 62 -10.72 38.88 -10.07
N LEU A 63 -9.82 37.98 -9.66
CA LEU A 63 -9.79 37.44 -8.29
C LEU A 63 -9.06 38.44 -7.37
N ASN A 64 -9.83 39.11 -6.51
CA ASN A 64 -9.29 39.79 -5.33
C ASN A 64 -8.77 38.75 -4.32
N ALA A 65 -7.60 39.01 -3.75
CA ALA A 65 -6.87 38.13 -2.83
C ALA A 65 -7.51 37.96 -1.43
N ALA A 66 -8.80 38.29 -1.26
CA ALA A 66 -9.48 38.33 0.03
C ALA A 66 -10.38 37.12 0.32
N ASP A 67 -10.67 36.26 -0.67
CA ASP A 67 -11.46 35.04 -0.47
C ASP A 67 -10.64 33.81 -0.90
N ILE A 68 -9.76 33.36 -0.01
CA ILE A 68 -9.02 32.10 -0.17
C ILE A 68 -10.00 30.96 0.16
N ASP A 69 -10.58 30.33 -0.86
CA ASP A 69 -11.43 29.15 -0.69
C ASP A 69 -10.57 27.88 -0.49
N GLU A 70 -9.99 27.74 0.72
CA GLU A 70 -9.07 26.65 1.10
C GLU A 70 -9.75 25.28 1.19
N ASP A 71 -11.03 25.24 1.56
CA ASP A 71 -11.83 24.01 1.59
C ASP A 71 -12.07 23.47 0.18
N ASN A 72 -12.23 24.35 -0.81
CA ASN A 72 -12.28 24.00 -2.22
C ASN A 72 -10.94 23.46 -2.73
N TYR A 73 -9.79 23.92 -2.22
CA TYR A 73 -8.50 23.31 -2.58
C TYR A 73 -8.35 21.90 -2.01
N LEU A 74 -8.68 21.66 -0.73
CA LEU A 74 -8.69 20.30 -0.19
C LEU A 74 -9.67 19.39 -0.93
N GLN A 75 -10.82 19.93 -1.33
CA GLN A 75 -11.77 19.22 -2.20
C GLN A 75 -11.16 18.92 -3.57
N LYS A 76 -10.43 19.86 -4.20
CA LYS A 76 -9.69 19.60 -5.45
C LYS A 76 -8.65 18.50 -5.29
N VAL A 77 -7.92 18.45 -4.16
CA VAL A 77 -6.97 17.35 -3.90
C VAL A 77 -7.71 16.02 -3.71
N ALA A 78 -8.84 16.03 -3.00
CA ALA A 78 -9.69 14.85 -2.87
C ALA A 78 -10.28 14.41 -4.22
N ASP A 79 -10.59 15.35 -5.11
CA ASP A 79 -11.04 15.06 -6.47
C ASP A 79 -9.89 14.50 -7.31
N LEU A 80 -8.64 14.96 -7.09
CA LEU A 80 -7.44 14.34 -7.68
C LEU A 80 -7.21 12.91 -7.18
N ASP A 81 -7.66 12.55 -5.99
CA ASP A 81 -7.71 11.17 -5.51
C ASP A 81 -8.52 10.28 -6.47
N VAL A 82 -9.56 10.85 -7.10
CA VAL A 82 -10.37 10.21 -8.14
C VAL A 82 -9.61 10.14 -9.47
N TYR A 83 -8.81 11.16 -9.82
CA TYR A 83 -7.95 11.15 -11.01
C TYR A 83 -6.73 10.25 -10.90
N GLY A 84 -6.30 9.88 -9.69
CA GLY A 84 -5.29 8.82 -9.46
C GLY A 84 -5.67 7.51 -10.17
N LYS A 85 -6.96 7.26 -10.41
CA LYS A 85 -7.46 6.12 -11.19
C LYS A 85 -7.25 6.24 -12.70
N LYS A 86 -7.02 7.45 -13.21
CA LYS A 86 -6.65 7.73 -14.61
C LYS A 86 -5.14 7.82 -14.81
N HIS A 87 -4.35 7.68 -13.73
CA HIS A 87 -2.88 7.72 -13.70
C HIS A 87 -2.23 8.93 -14.42
N ASP A 88 -2.86 10.11 -14.38
CA ASP A 88 -2.28 11.36 -14.92
C ASP A 88 -1.72 12.22 -13.78
N ALA A 89 -0.40 12.44 -13.76
CA ALA A 89 0.26 13.18 -12.69
C ALA A 89 0.50 14.67 -13.01
N ARG A 90 0.10 15.15 -14.19
CA ARG A 90 0.24 16.58 -14.57
C ARG A 90 -0.55 17.54 -13.66
N PRO A 91 -1.80 17.24 -13.25
CA PRO A 91 -2.53 18.09 -12.32
C PRO A 91 -1.83 18.21 -10.95
N ILE A 92 -1.10 17.16 -10.54
CA ILE A 92 -0.38 17.11 -9.28
C ILE A 92 0.86 18.01 -9.33
N ALA A 93 1.59 18.00 -10.44
CA ALA A 93 2.73 18.90 -10.62
C ALA A 93 2.32 20.39 -10.56
N SER A 94 1.13 20.74 -11.08
CA SER A 94 0.59 22.10 -10.94
C SER A 94 0.19 22.42 -9.51
N LEU A 95 -0.32 21.45 -8.77
CA LEU A 95 -0.76 21.60 -7.38
C LEU A 95 0.42 21.90 -6.45
N LEU A 96 1.55 21.19 -6.64
CA LEU A 96 2.77 21.40 -5.86
C LEU A 96 3.40 22.79 -6.07
N LYS A 97 3.07 23.45 -7.19
CA LYS A 97 3.57 24.79 -7.54
C LYS A 97 2.65 25.93 -7.10
N SER A 98 1.51 25.63 -6.48
CA SER A 98 0.56 26.69 -6.13
C SER A 98 0.98 27.42 -4.85
N ASN A 99 0.86 28.74 -4.85
CA ASN A 99 1.10 29.58 -3.67
C ASN A 99 0.11 29.26 -2.52
N GLN A 100 -0.99 28.56 -2.81
CA GLN A 100 -1.96 28.07 -1.82
C GLN A 100 -1.40 26.95 -0.93
N LEU A 101 -0.31 26.29 -1.35
CA LEU A 101 0.36 25.27 -0.55
C LEU A 101 0.89 25.84 0.78
N GLU A 102 1.43 27.06 0.78
CA GLU A 102 1.94 27.71 1.99
C GLU A 102 0.83 27.97 3.01
N ALA A 103 -0.32 28.45 2.57
CA ALA A 103 -1.49 28.67 3.42
C ALA A 103 -1.98 27.34 4.05
N ILE A 104 -2.08 26.27 3.25
CA ILE A 104 -2.57 24.96 3.72
C ILE A 104 -1.59 24.26 4.65
N THR A 105 -0.29 24.39 4.37
CA THR A 105 0.76 23.76 5.19
C THR A 105 1.03 24.53 6.49
N SER A 106 0.55 25.77 6.60
CA SER A 106 0.63 26.57 7.83
C SER A 106 -0.27 26.03 8.96
N ASP A 107 -1.42 25.42 8.64
CA ASP A 107 -2.29 24.74 9.62
C ASP A 107 -1.96 23.25 9.72
N LYS A 108 -1.71 22.77 10.95
CA LYS A 108 -1.25 21.39 11.19
C LYS A 108 -2.27 20.32 10.74
N LYS A 109 -3.56 20.54 10.99
CA LYS A 109 -4.61 19.57 10.67
C LYS A 109 -4.85 19.50 9.16
N ARG A 110 -4.85 20.66 8.49
CA ARG A 110 -4.97 20.76 7.03
C ARG A 110 -3.74 20.19 6.33
N SER A 111 -2.54 20.51 6.82
CA SER A 111 -1.26 19.95 6.36
C SER A 111 -1.27 18.42 6.44
N HIS A 112 -1.67 17.84 7.57
CA HIS A 112 -1.80 16.38 7.72
C HIS A 112 -2.74 15.79 6.66
N LYS A 113 -3.96 16.34 6.48
CA LYS A 113 -4.91 15.86 5.47
C LYS A 113 -4.35 15.95 4.05
N PHE A 114 -3.79 17.11 3.70
CA PHE A 114 -3.19 17.36 2.38
C PHE A 114 -2.12 16.33 2.06
N TYR A 115 -1.13 16.16 2.95
CA TYR A 115 -0.04 15.22 2.73
C TYR A 115 -0.51 13.76 2.74
N TYR A 116 -1.54 13.42 3.50
CA TYR A 116 -2.14 12.07 3.45
C TYR A 116 -2.82 11.79 2.10
N HIS A 117 -3.57 12.74 1.57
CA HIS A 117 -4.16 12.62 0.24
C HIS A 117 -3.09 12.51 -0.86
N MET A 118 -2.05 13.35 -0.79
CA MET A 118 -0.91 13.26 -1.72
C MET A 118 -0.20 11.91 -1.63
N ALA A 119 -0.03 11.36 -0.42
CA ALA A 119 0.54 10.03 -0.23
C ALA A 119 -0.30 8.95 -0.94
N ASN A 120 -1.64 9.01 -0.83
CA ASN A 120 -2.54 8.08 -1.51
C ASN A 120 -2.45 8.21 -3.03
N ILE A 121 -2.48 9.44 -3.56
CA ILE A 121 -2.37 9.70 -4.99
C ILE A 121 -1.05 9.14 -5.55
N PHE A 122 0.08 9.47 -4.93
CA PHE A 122 1.39 8.96 -5.37
C PHE A 122 1.52 7.44 -5.25
N ALA A 123 0.90 6.82 -4.23
CA ALA A 123 0.89 5.38 -4.11
C ALA A 123 0.15 4.73 -5.29
N ARG A 124 -1.02 5.26 -5.69
CA ARG A 124 -1.77 4.76 -6.86
C ARG A 124 -1.03 4.98 -8.17
N LEU A 125 -0.26 6.07 -8.28
CA LEU A 125 0.65 6.34 -9.39
C LEU A 125 1.95 5.51 -9.37
N ARG A 126 2.16 4.68 -8.35
CA ARG A 126 3.35 3.84 -8.14
C ARG A 126 4.64 4.61 -7.88
N MET A 127 4.50 5.89 -7.55
CA MET A 127 5.56 6.78 -7.11
C MET A 127 5.81 6.61 -5.60
N TYR A 128 6.15 5.40 -5.17
CA TYR A 128 6.16 5.04 -3.75
C TYR A 128 7.15 5.86 -2.91
N SER A 129 8.28 6.29 -3.48
CA SER A 129 9.22 7.18 -2.80
C SER A 129 8.56 8.51 -2.42
N LEU A 130 7.76 9.09 -3.32
CA LEU A 130 7.01 10.32 -3.05
C LEU A 130 5.84 10.08 -2.10
N ALA A 131 5.14 8.96 -2.27
CA ALA A 131 4.05 8.57 -1.39
C ALA A 131 4.50 8.54 0.08
N MET A 132 5.63 7.87 0.33
CA MET A 132 6.18 7.75 1.68
C MET A 132 6.82 9.05 2.17
N LYS A 133 7.39 9.91 1.30
CA LYS A 133 7.79 11.29 1.68
C LYS A 133 6.60 12.12 2.17
N CYS A 134 5.47 12.05 1.46
CA CYS A 134 4.24 12.74 1.87
C CYS A 134 3.73 12.17 3.20
N TYR A 135 3.67 10.85 3.33
CA TYR A 135 3.29 10.20 4.58
C TYR A 135 4.21 10.60 5.75
N PHE A 136 5.51 10.75 5.52
CA PHE A 136 6.43 11.21 6.56
C PHE A 136 6.05 12.58 7.14
N LYS A 137 5.54 13.50 6.31
CA LYS A 137 5.05 14.81 6.77
C LYS A 137 3.81 14.70 7.66
N THR A 138 2.99 13.68 7.48
CA THR A 138 1.83 13.46 8.36
C THR A 138 2.24 13.00 9.75
N LEU A 139 3.37 12.28 9.87
CA LEU A 139 3.91 11.79 11.15
C LEU A 139 4.47 12.91 12.04
N GLN A 140 5.02 13.96 11.43
CA GLN A 140 5.56 15.11 12.16
C GLN A 140 4.47 15.86 12.95
N VAL A 141 3.22 15.82 12.45
CA VAL A 141 2.06 16.44 13.12
C VAL A 141 1.56 15.61 14.31
N GLU A 142 1.70 14.27 14.25
CA GLU A 142 1.21 13.36 15.32
C GLU A 142 2.08 13.39 16.59
N ASP A 143 3.39 13.66 16.49
CA ASP A 143 4.33 13.56 17.63
C ASP A 143 4.19 14.72 18.64
N GLU A 144 3.74 15.91 18.21
CA GLU A 144 3.56 17.05 19.13
C GLU A 144 2.36 16.90 20.08
N HIS A 145 1.31 16.18 19.67
CA HIS A 145 0.15 15.93 20.54
C HIS A 145 0.43 14.88 21.62
N VAL A 146 1.38 13.95 21.38
CA VAL A 146 1.81 12.95 22.38
C VAL A 146 2.72 13.58 23.45
N GLY A 147 3.36 14.72 23.14
CA GLY A 147 4.18 15.47 24.10
C GLY A 147 3.39 16.23 25.17
N ALA A 148 2.08 16.45 24.98
CA ALA A 148 1.25 17.26 25.88
C ALA A 148 0.43 16.45 26.91
N HIS A 149 0.37 15.12 26.79
CA HIS A 149 -0.51 14.26 27.63
C HIS A 149 0.22 13.23 28.50
N LEU A 150 1.55 13.29 28.63
CA LEU A 150 2.32 12.40 29.52
C LEU A 150 2.51 12.93 30.95
N THR A 151 1.78 13.98 31.33
CA THR A 151 1.70 14.42 32.74
C THR A 151 0.27 14.33 33.25
N ASP A 152 -0.43 13.23 33.01
CA ASP A 152 -1.38 12.78 34.01
C ASP A 152 -1.74 11.30 33.88
N SER A 153 -1.71 10.61 35.02
CA SER A 153 -2.48 9.39 35.28
C SER A 153 -2.09 8.11 34.51
N VAL A 154 -1.24 7.29 35.13
CA VAL A 154 -1.63 6.05 35.85
C VAL A 154 -0.40 5.15 35.97
N ALA A 155 0.06 4.97 37.21
CA ALA A 155 1.00 3.94 37.60
C ALA A 155 0.38 2.55 37.40
N VAL A 156 0.99 1.71 36.56
CA VAL A 156 0.86 0.25 36.68
C VAL A 156 2.25 -0.37 36.48
N ASP A 157 2.73 -0.84 37.63
CA ASP A 157 3.64 -1.94 37.93
C ASP A 157 4.79 -2.31 36.98
N SER A 158 5.98 -2.31 37.59
CA SER A 158 7.29 -2.54 37.02
C SER A 158 7.65 -4.01 37.17
N SER A 159 7.86 -4.74 36.06
CA SER A 159 8.81 -5.88 36.02
C SER A 159 8.89 -6.56 34.64
N TYR A 160 9.39 -5.85 33.62
CA TYR A 160 10.25 -6.45 32.58
C TYR A 160 10.89 -5.37 31.70
N ILE A 161 12.06 -4.87 32.10
CA ILE A 161 12.95 -4.11 31.21
C ILE A 161 14.18 -4.98 30.91
N PRO A 162 14.43 -5.26 29.63
CA PRO A 162 15.79 -5.20 29.11
C PRO A 162 15.87 -4.16 27.99
N GLU A 163 16.39 -2.99 28.39
CA GLU A 163 17.39 -2.15 27.71
C GLU A 163 17.30 -1.90 26.19
N GLY A 164 16.94 -0.66 25.85
CA GLY A 164 17.99 0.26 25.39
C GLY A 164 18.23 0.48 23.89
N LYS A 165 17.39 -0.01 22.96
CA LYS A 165 17.63 0.22 21.50
C LYS A 165 16.45 0.75 20.67
N SER A 166 15.31 1.03 21.30
CA SER A 166 14.13 1.54 20.59
C SER A 166 14.06 3.09 20.59
N ILE A 167 14.67 3.76 21.57
CA ILE A 167 14.64 5.24 21.69
C ILE A 167 15.46 5.93 20.58
N PHE A 168 16.50 5.29 20.05
CA PHE A 168 17.41 5.83 19.02
C PHE A 168 16.75 6.16 17.66
N LEU A 169 15.60 5.55 17.32
CA LEU A 169 14.87 5.86 16.09
C LEU A 169 14.02 7.13 16.20
N ARG A 170 13.52 7.43 17.41
CA ARG A 170 12.59 8.53 17.65
C ARG A 170 13.32 9.88 17.58
N ALA A 171 14.55 9.94 18.12
CA ALA A 171 15.41 11.10 18.01
C ALA A 171 15.92 11.31 16.57
N ASN A 172 16.46 10.31 15.90
CA ASN A 172 17.12 10.58 14.60
C ASN A 172 16.17 10.82 13.42
N LEU A 173 14.95 10.26 13.41
CA LEU A 173 14.03 10.48 12.28
C LEU A 173 13.30 11.82 12.37
N LEU A 174 12.93 12.26 13.59
CA LEU A 174 12.03 13.42 13.79
C LEU A 174 12.69 14.60 14.53
N SER A 175 13.76 14.39 15.31
CA SER A 175 14.48 15.50 15.98
C SER A 175 15.65 16.06 15.15
N ASP A 176 16.01 15.39 14.06
CA ASP A 176 17.02 15.88 13.14
C ASP A 176 16.34 16.68 12.03
N ALA A 177 16.36 18.01 12.15
CA ALA A 177 15.87 18.94 11.12
C ALA A 177 16.48 18.63 9.74
N SER A 178 17.63 17.94 9.69
CA SER A 178 18.24 17.46 8.45
C SER A 178 17.41 16.36 7.76
N VAL A 179 16.82 15.39 8.48
CA VAL A 179 16.01 14.32 7.86
C VAL A 179 14.67 14.86 7.34
N ALA A 180 14.07 15.82 8.05
CA ALA A 180 12.86 16.52 7.61
C ALA A 180 13.08 17.36 6.34
N GLY A 181 14.26 17.97 6.20
CA GLY A 181 14.69 18.66 4.98
C GLY A 181 15.03 17.70 3.83
N LEU A 182 15.67 16.56 4.13
CA LEU A 182 16.06 15.54 3.13
C LEU A 182 14.87 14.76 2.56
N LEU A 183 13.79 14.62 3.34
CA LEU A 183 12.53 14.02 2.90
C LEU A 183 11.50 15.05 2.42
N ALA A 184 11.89 16.33 2.29
CA ALA A 184 11.06 17.32 1.63
C ALA A 184 10.90 16.99 0.14
N ILE A 185 9.73 17.31 -0.41
CA ILE A 185 9.51 17.29 -1.86
C ILE A 185 10.37 18.41 -2.45
N ASN A 186 11.22 18.07 -3.41
CA ASN A 186 12.15 19.01 -4.03
C ASN A 186 11.99 19.04 -5.56
N GLN A 187 12.78 19.89 -6.22
CA GLN A 187 12.71 20.07 -7.67
C GLN A 187 13.04 18.79 -8.47
N ALA A 188 13.87 17.88 -7.92
CA ALA A 188 14.14 16.58 -8.57
C ALA A 188 12.92 15.65 -8.47
N ASP A 189 12.16 15.71 -7.38
CA ASP A 189 10.89 15.00 -7.25
C ASP A 189 9.85 15.51 -8.28
N GLU A 190 9.81 16.82 -8.54
CA GLU A 190 8.96 17.40 -9.59
C GLU A 190 9.34 16.92 -11.00
N GLN A 191 10.64 16.84 -11.29
CA GLN A 191 11.12 16.31 -12.57
C GLN A 191 10.76 14.83 -12.74
N MET A 192 10.82 14.04 -11.66
CA MET A 192 10.38 12.64 -11.66
C MET A 192 8.88 12.52 -11.96
N ILE A 193 8.04 13.37 -11.35
CA ILE A 193 6.60 13.42 -11.65
C ILE A 193 6.35 13.69 -13.14
N ILE A 194 7.07 14.65 -13.73
CA ILE A 194 6.89 15.03 -15.14
C ILE A 194 7.41 13.95 -16.09
N ALA A 195 8.56 13.34 -15.78
CA ALA A 195 9.15 12.27 -16.59
C ALA A 195 8.26 11.00 -16.60
N ASP A 196 7.75 10.61 -15.43
CA ASP A 196 6.88 9.43 -15.29
C ASP A 196 5.49 9.66 -15.94
N SER A 197 4.97 10.90 -15.89
CA SER A 197 3.71 11.28 -16.54
C SER A 197 3.69 11.04 -18.05
N ASN A 198 4.85 11.13 -18.71
CA ASN A 198 4.97 11.00 -20.16
C ASN A 198 5.22 9.55 -20.63
N SER A 199 5.45 8.61 -19.71
CA SER A 199 5.83 7.23 -20.03
C SER A 199 4.80 6.17 -19.60
N TYR A 200 3.78 6.55 -18.83
CA TYR A 200 2.75 5.64 -18.35
C TYR A 200 1.62 5.48 -19.37
N GLU A 201 1.83 4.64 -20.40
CA GLU A 201 0.73 4.19 -21.26
C GLU A 201 -0.15 3.17 -20.51
N HIS A 202 -1.33 3.62 -20.09
CA HIS A 202 -2.36 2.72 -19.58
C HIS A 202 -2.93 1.88 -20.72
N THR A 203 -2.32 0.73 -20.97
CA THR A 203 -3.05 -0.36 -21.62
C THR A 203 -4.05 -0.93 -20.62
N SER A 204 -5.31 -1.14 -21.01
CA SER A 204 -6.36 -1.75 -20.17
C SER A 204 -6.06 -3.21 -19.75
N ARG A 205 -4.84 -3.69 -19.99
CA ARG A 205 -4.38 -5.05 -19.73
C ARG A 205 -3.38 -5.01 -18.59
N GLU A 206 -3.59 -5.88 -17.61
CA GLU A 206 -2.66 -6.12 -16.51
C GLU A 206 -1.24 -6.37 -17.07
N VAL A 207 -0.30 -5.49 -16.70
CA VAL A 207 1.10 -5.63 -17.10
C VAL A 207 1.68 -6.84 -16.37
N LYS A 208 2.16 -7.82 -17.16
CA LYS A 208 2.79 -9.02 -16.59
C LYS A 208 4.17 -8.67 -16.04
N SER A 209 4.37 -8.94 -14.76
CA SER A 209 5.65 -8.77 -14.07
C SER A 209 6.75 -9.63 -14.73
N PRO A 210 7.86 -9.03 -15.22
CA PRO A 210 8.97 -9.78 -15.80
C PRO A 210 9.85 -10.41 -14.70
N PRO A 211 10.50 -11.56 -14.95
CA PRO A 211 11.47 -12.13 -14.01
C PRO A 211 12.61 -11.15 -13.70
N VAL A 212 13.06 -11.14 -12.45
CA VAL A 212 14.17 -10.30 -11.98
C VAL A 212 15.12 -11.14 -11.13
N ARG A 213 16.43 -10.89 -11.24
CA ARG A 213 17.46 -11.58 -10.45
C ARG A 213 17.59 -10.93 -9.08
N LEU A 214 17.99 -11.72 -8.08
CA LEU A 214 18.27 -11.24 -6.72
C LEU A 214 19.22 -10.03 -6.68
N ALA A 215 20.29 -10.06 -7.48
CA ALA A 215 21.25 -8.96 -7.63
C ALA A 215 20.56 -7.64 -8.00
N ASN A 216 19.66 -7.67 -9.00
CA ASN A 216 18.93 -6.49 -9.46
C ASN A 216 17.92 -5.94 -8.42
N ILE A 217 17.57 -6.75 -7.43
CA ILE A 217 16.75 -6.34 -6.28
C ILE A 217 17.63 -5.70 -5.20
N ILE A 218 18.75 -6.33 -4.83
CA ILE A 218 19.51 -5.98 -3.62
C ILE A 218 20.62 -4.97 -3.91
N ASP A 219 21.39 -5.19 -4.97
CA ASP A 219 22.60 -4.41 -5.26
C ASP A 219 22.31 -2.90 -5.43
N PRO A 220 21.16 -2.47 -5.99
CA PRO A 220 20.84 -1.04 -6.06
C PRO A 220 20.77 -0.35 -4.70
N PHE A 221 20.55 -1.06 -3.60
CA PHE A 221 20.55 -0.46 -2.27
C PHE A 221 21.97 -0.23 -1.70
N ASP A 222 22.99 -0.81 -2.35
CA ASP A 222 24.42 -0.63 -2.05
C ASP A 222 25.07 0.35 -3.04
N ASP A 223 24.40 1.48 -3.28
CA ASP A 223 24.81 2.56 -4.19
C ASP A 223 25.98 3.43 -3.67
N GLY A 224 26.63 3.04 -2.57
CA GLY A 224 27.71 3.80 -1.92
C GLY A 224 27.25 5.09 -1.21
N LYS A 225 25.95 5.41 -1.23
CA LYS A 225 25.42 6.65 -0.64
C LYS A 225 24.96 6.42 0.80
N LYS A 226 25.19 7.43 1.65
CA LYS A 226 24.71 7.46 3.04
C LYS A 226 23.18 7.52 3.04
N ALA A 227 22.53 6.57 3.71
CA ALA A 227 21.08 6.56 3.83
C ALA A 227 20.60 7.58 4.87
N SER A 228 19.48 8.24 4.58
CA SER A 228 18.74 9.11 5.50
C SER A 228 17.55 8.39 6.12
N ALA A 229 16.84 7.54 5.36
CA ALA A 229 15.69 6.78 5.84
C ALA A 229 15.44 5.52 5.01
N TYR A 230 14.62 4.62 5.54
CA TYR A 230 14.16 3.41 4.86
C TYR A 230 12.66 3.23 5.04
N ALA A 231 11.98 2.71 4.01
CA ALA A 231 10.57 2.37 4.08
C ALA A 231 10.28 1.01 3.43
N MET A 232 9.21 0.39 3.89
CA MET A 232 8.66 -0.81 3.28
C MET A 232 7.15 -0.65 3.09
N LEU A 233 6.65 -1.10 1.95
CA LEU A 233 5.24 -1.31 1.68
C LEU A 233 4.98 -2.77 1.33
N ILE A 234 3.86 -3.31 1.78
CA ILE A 234 3.27 -4.57 1.29
C ILE A 234 2.05 -4.22 0.45
N HIS A 235 1.96 -4.82 -0.73
CA HIS A 235 0.90 -4.64 -1.71
C HIS A 235 0.14 -5.94 -1.92
N ILE A 236 -1.18 -5.85 -2.00
CA ILE A 236 -2.06 -7.00 -2.13
C ILE A 236 -3.03 -6.76 -3.28
N SER A 237 -2.97 -7.60 -4.31
CA SER A 237 -3.99 -7.70 -5.35
C SER A 237 -4.90 -8.88 -5.05
N GLN A 238 -6.17 -8.61 -4.75
CA GLN A 238 -7.19 -9.62 -4.57
C GLN A 238 -7.64 -10.18 -5.93
N PRO A 239 -8.06 -11.45 -6.00
CA PRO A 239 -8.65 -12.02 -7.20
C PRO A 239 -9.90 -11.25 -7.66
N VAL A 240 -10.69 -10.80 -6.69
CA VAL A 240 -11.79 -9.86 -6.87
C VAL A 240 -11.56 -8.71 -5.90
N SER A 241 -11.28 -7.53 -6.45
CA SER A 241 -11.15 -6.27 -5.72
C SER A 241 -12.25 -6.14 -4.66
N GLY A 242 -11.84 -5.89 -3.42
CA GLY A 242 -12.73 -5.64 -2.28
C GLY A 242 -13.48 -6.86 -1.74
N LYS A 243 -13.11 -8.09 -2.14
CA LYS A 243 -13.82 -9.31 -1.71
C LYS A 243 -12.89 -10.42 -1.25
N ARG A 244 -13.29 -11.15 -0.20
CA ARG A 244 -12.67 -12.39 0.29
C ARG A 244 -12.94 -13.60 -0.63
N ARG A 245 -12.78 -13.44 -1.94
CA ARG A 245 -12.92 -14.52 -2.93
C ARG A 245 -11.54 -14.99 -3.35
N ILE A 246 -11.16 -16.19 -2.91
CA ILE A 246 -9.79 -16.76 -3.05
C ILE A 246 -9.38 -16.99 -4.51
N PHE A 247 -10.33 -17.26 -5.40
CA PHE A 247 -10.05 -17.38 -6.83
C PHE A 247 -11.27 -17.07 -7.70
N VAL A 248 -11.01 -16.65 -8.93
CA VAL A 248 -12.01 -16.55 -10.01
C VAL A 248 -11.62 -17.51 -11.11
N LYS A 249 -12.51 -18.48 -11.39
CA LYS A 249 -12.26 -19.58 -12.35
C LYS A 249 -10.97 -20.34 -11.99
N LEU A 250 -10.28 -20.92 -12.97
CA LEU A 250 -9.09 -21.77 -12.74
C LEU A 250 -7.76 -21.00 -12.62
N SER A 251 -7.72 -19.67 -12.78
CA SER A 251 -6.45 -18.96 -13.00
C SER A 251 -6.25 -17.62 -12.29
N LYS A 252 -7.31 -16.91 -11.88
CA LYS A 252 -7.13 -15.61 -11.20
C LYS A 252 -7.13 -15.83 -9.68
N VAL A 253 -5.94 -15.78 -9.08
CA VAL A 253 -5.67 -16.10 -7.66
C VAL A 253 -5.13 -14.92 -6.85
N GLY A 254 -4.99 -13.75 -7.47
CA GLY A 254 -4.43 -12.56 -6.83
C GLY A 254 -2.92 -12.67 -6.64
N HIS A 255 -2.32 -11.64 -6.04
CA HIS A 255 -0.88 -11.60 -5.76
C HIS A 255 -0.57 -10.77 -4.52
N THR A 256 0.56 -11.06 -3.88
CA THR A 256 1.10 -10.25 -2.78
C THR A 256 2.57 -9.99 -3.06
N PHE A 257 2.98 -8.73 -3.01
CA PHE A 257 4.34 -8.30 -3.27
C PHE A 257 4.71 -7.14 -2.36
N ILE A 258 5.94 -6.65 -2.45
CA ILE A 258 6.44 -5.59 -1.58
C ILE A 258 7.20 -4.54 -2.36
N THR A 259 7.31 -3.35 -1.79
CA THR A 259 8.24 -2.30 -2.21
C THR A 259 9.20 -1.98 -1.08
N LEU A 260 10.50 -1.94 -1.39
CA LEU A 260 11.53 -1.43 -0.48
C LEU A 260 12.08 -0.11 -1.00
N ILE A 261 12.29 0.82 -0.07
CA ILE A 261 12.78 2.16 -0.37
C ILE A 261 13.95 2.49 0.54
N LYS A 262 15.04 2.98 -0.05
CA LYS A 262 16.16 3.65 0.61
C LYS A 262 16.17 5.10 0.15
N TYR A 263 16.13 6.02 1.10
CA TYR A 263 16.37 7.44 0.85
C TYR A 263 17.82 7.74 1.18
N ASN A 264 18.48 8.49 0.32
CA ASN A 264 19.86 8.91 0.48
C ASN A 264 19.93 10.32 1.05
N ALA A 265 21.06 10.65 1.68
CA ALA A 265 21.33 11.97 2.22
C ALA A 265 21.62 13.03 1.13
N ASP A 266 21.74 12.63 -0.15
CA ASP A 266 21.83 13.52 -1.30
C ASP A 266 20.47 13.75 -1.98
N SER A 267 19.37 13.46 -1.27
CA SER A 267 17.99 13.56 -1.75
C SER A 267 17.58 12.57 -2.85
N THR A 268 18.49 11.71 -3.33
CA THR A 268 18.14 10.60 -4.23
C THR A 268 17.46 9.46 -3.47
N SER A 269 16.76 8.58 -4.19
CA SER A 269 16.17 7.39 -3.58
C SER A 269 16.27 6.18 -4.50
N VAL A 270 16.30 5.00 -3.89
CA VAL A 270 16.23 3.71 -4.57
C VAL A 270 14.94 3.05 -4.13
N SER A 271 14.08 2.67 -5.09
CA SER A 271 12.84 1.95 -4.86
C SER A 271 12.82 0.66 -5.69
N ARG A 272 12.43 -0.46 -5.07
CA ARG A 272 12.30 -1.75 -5.77
C ARG A 272 11.02 -2.45 -5.35
N SER A 273 10.16 -2.73 -6.33
CA SER A 273 8.90 -3.45 -6.17
C SER A 273 9.03 -4.84 -6.77
N PHE A 274 8.80 -5.89 -5.98
CA PHE A 274 8.97 -7.27 -6.45
C PHE A 274 8.24 -8.27 -5.58
N GLY A 275 7.97 -9.43 -6.17
CA GLY A 275 7.19 -10.50 -5.55
C GLY A 275 7.79 -11.88 -5.80
N PHE A 276 7.30 -12.84 -5.03
CA PHE A 276 7.73 -14.24 -5.06
C PHE A 276 6.73 -15.08 -5.85
N TYR A 277 7.18 -15.69 -6.94
CA TYR A 277 6.31 -16.38 -7.89
C TYR A 277 6.70 -17.85 -8.07
N PRO A 278 5.74 -18.70 -8.45
CA PRO A 278 6.06 -20.03 -8.93
C PRO A 278 6.69 -19.96 -10.31
N LYS A 279 7.83 -20.64 -10.50
CA LYS A 279 8.36 -20.95 -11.81
C LYS A 279 7.43 -21.98 -12.45
N LYS A 280 6.83 -21.62 -13.60
CA LYS A 280 5.88 -22.48 -14.33
C LYS A 280 6.65 -23.49 -15.18
N GLU A 281 6.97 -24.63 -14.59
CA GLU A 281 7.64 -25.74 -15.30
C GLU A 281 6.65 -26.56 -16.13
N HIS A 282 5.39 -26.62 -15.69
CA HIS A 282 4.26 -27.21 -16.43
C HIS A 282 2.94 -26.49 -16.09
N PHE A 283 1.86 -26.81 -16.82
CA PHE A 283 0.57 -26.12 -16.68
C PHE A 283 -0.06 -26.24 -15.28
N LEU A 284 0.24 -27.32 -14.55
CA LEU A 284 -0.24 -27.55 -13.19
C LEU A 284 0.71 -27.06 -12.08
N SER A 285 1.85 -26.45 -12.38
CA SER A 285 2.79 -26.01 -11.33
C SER A 285 2.14 -24.97 -10.41
N ALA A 286 2.27 -25.17 -9.10
CA ALA A 286 1.62 -24.38 -8.06
C ALA A 286 0.08 -24.37 -8.15
N THR A 287 -0.51 -25.54 -8.42
CA THR A 287 -1.95 -25.81 -8.27
C THR A 287 -2.19 -26.67 -7.02
N PRO A 288 -3.43 -26.81 -6.53
CA PRO A 288 -3.68 -27.67 -5.36
C PRO A 288 -3.22 -29.12 -5.54
N LEU A 289 -3.22 -29.63 -6.78
CA LEU A 289 -2.73 -30.98 -7.09
C LEU A 289 -1.20 -31.07 -7.11
N PHE A 290 -0.52 -30.03 -7.61
CA PHE A 290 0.94 -29.92 -7.64
C PHE A 290 1.37 -28.60 -6.97
N PRO A 291 1.30 -28.54 -5.63
CA PRO A 291 1.44 -27.26 -4.91
C PRO A 291 2.87 -26.73 -4.92
N THR A 292 3.87 -27.61 -5.12
CA THR A 292 5.30 -27.26 -5.04
C THR A 292 5.92 -27.12 -6.42
N THR A 293 6.74 -26.09 -6.62
CA THR A 293 7.58 -25.88 -7.80
C THR A 293 8.77 -24.98 -7.44
N ALA A 294 9.78 -24.89 -8.31
CA ALA A 294 10.84 -23.88 -8.15
C ALA A 294 10.24 -22.47 -8.12
N SER A 295 10.92 -21.52 -7.48
CA SER A 295 10.46 -20.13 -7.40
C SER A 295 11.21 -19.22 -8.37
N VAL A 296 10.68 -18.02 -8.56
CA VAL A 296 11.34 -16.93 -9.29
C VAL A 296 10.87 -15.59 -8.72
N PHE A 297 11.76 -14.61 -8.60
CA PHE A 297 11.35 -13.24 -8.33
C PHE A 297 10.90 -12.55 -9.61
N LYS A 298 9.91 -11.68 -9.52
CA LYS A 298 9.50 -10.82 -10.64
C LYS A 298 9.41 -9.36 -10.22
N ASN A 299 9.68 -8.45 -11.17
CA ASN A 299 9.55 -7.01 -10.96
C ASN A 299 8.07 -6.63 -11.01
N ASP A 300 7.57 -6.11 -9.90
CA ASP A 300 6.17 -5.73 -9.67
C ASP A 300 5.95 -4.21 -9.70
N GLU A 301 6.91 -3.44 -10.23
CA GLU A 301 6.85 -1.97 -10.31
C GLU A 301 5.58 -1.44 -11.00
N GLN A 302 5.10 -2.14 -12.03
CA GLN A 302 3.87 -1.80 -12.77
C GLN A 302 2.69 -2.72 -12.42
N HIS A 303 2.82 -3.59 -11.41
CA HIS A 303 1.78 -4.58 -11.11
C HIS A 303 0.64 -3.98 -10.28
N GLY A 304 -0.62 -4.18 -10.70
CA GLY A 304 -1.80 -3.71 -9.98
C GLY A 304 -1.88 -4.20 -8.52
N TRP A 305 -2.52 -3.42 -7.64
CA TRP A 305 -2.84 -3.81 -6.27
C TRP A 305 -4.17 -3.18 -5.86
N ASP A 306 -4.88 -3.82 -4.93
CA ASP A 306 -6.14 -3.33 -4.36
C ASP A 306 -5.87 -2.66 -3.00
N GLU A 307 -4.97 -3.24 -2.19
CA GLU A 307 -4.60 -2.73 -0.87
C GLU A 307 -3.09 -2.57 -0.73
N THR A 308 -2.65 -1.51 -0.06
CA THR A 308 -1.26 -1.34 0.38
C THR A 308 -1.16 -0.87 1.82
N VAL A 309 -0.15 -1.40 2.51
CA VAL A 309 0.21 -1.02 3.88
C VAL A 309 1.69 -0.73 3.94
N GLY A 310 2.09 0.43 4.46
CA GLY A 310 3.48 0.85 4.52
C GLY A 310 3.87 1.53 5.83
N LYS A 311 5.18 1.57 6.08
CA LYS A 311 5.78 2.40 7.14
C LYS A 311 7.26 2.65 6.89
N PHE A 312 7.80 3.64 7.58
CA PHE A 312 9.23 3.79 7.77
C PHE A 312 9.78 2.72 8.71
N ILE A 313 10.99 2.25 8.43
CA ILE A 313 11.67 1.19 9.17
C ILE A 313 13.11 1.58 9.47
N SER A 314 13.66 0.96 10.52
CA SER A 314 15.08 1.11 10.85
C SER A 314 15.99 0.43 9.83
N GLU A 315 17.22 0.93 9.70
CA GLU A 315 18.29 0.26 8.95
C GLU A 315 18.46 -1.20 9.36
N ARG A 316 18.38 -1.50 10.67
CA ARG A 316 18.46 -2.89 11.17
C ARG A 316 17.35 -3.77 10.58
N ARG A 317 16.12 -3.26 10.49
CA ARG A 317 15.01 -4.00 9.87
C ARG A 317 15.20 -4.12 8.37
N PHE A 318 15.61 -3.04 7.72
CA PHE A 318 15.94 -3.05 6.30
C PHE A 318 16.98 -4.13 5.96
N LYS A 319 18.10 -4.18 6.69
CA LYS A 319 19.14 -5.21 6.55
C LYS A 319 18.62 -6.63 6.83
N ARG A 320 17.72 -6.79 7.82
CA ARG A 320 17.07 -8.09 8.10
C ARG A 320 16.15 -8.52 6.96
N ILE A 321 15.37 -7.60 6.40
CA ILE A 321 14.51 -7.83 5.24
C ILE A 321 15.36 -8.30 4.05
N LEU A 322 16.47 -7.62 3.75
CA LEU A 322 17.42 -8.06 2.70
C LEU A 322 17.94 -9.48 2.96
N LYS A 323 18.24 -9.83 4.21
CA LYS A 323 18.64 -11.21 4.57
C LYS A 323 17.52 -12.22 4.32
N VAL A 324 16.27 -11.90 4.67
CA VAL A 324 15.12 -12.77 4.39
C VAL A 324 14.92 -12.94 2.88
N ILE A 325 15.05 -11.88 2.09
CA ILE A 325 14.95 -11.94 0.61
C ILE A 325 16.00 -12.90 0.05
N LYS A 326 17.28 -12.78 0.48
CA LYS A 326 18.34 -13.71 0.07
C LYS A 326 18.02 -15.17 0.39
N GLN A 327 17.36 -15.43 1.52
CA GLN A 327 16.92 -16.78 1.88
C GLN A 327 15.79 -17.29 0.98
N TYR A 328 14.89 -16.42 0.55
CA TYR A 328 13.78 -16.79 -0.34
C TYR A 328 14.22 -17.14 -1.76
N ASP A 329 15.32 -16.58 -2.24
CA ASP A 329 15.91 -16.92 -3.55
C ASP A 329 16.22 -18.42 -3.72
N GLN A 330 16.45 -19.11 -2.60
CA GLN A 330 16.77 -20.54 -2.56
C GLN A 330 15.57 -21.42 -2.15
N LYS A 331 14.39 -20.82 -1.92
CA LYS A 331 13.19 -21.56 -1.48
C LYS A 331 12.32 -21.94 -2.66
N ASN A 332 11.74 -23.13 -2.60
CA ASN A 332 10.66 -23.53 -3.51
C ASN A 332 9.37 -22.77 -3.20
N TYR A 333 8.61 -22.50 -4.25
CA TYR A 333 7.24 -22.02 -4.11
C TYR A 333 6.34 -23.20 -3.71
N ASN A 334 5.52 -23.01 -2.68
CA ASN A 334 4.48 -23.95 -2.30
C ASN A 334 3.15 -23.22 -2.09
N LEU A 335 2.12 -23.58 -2.87
CA LEU A 335 0.81 -22.94 -2.83
C LEU A 335 0.21 -22.86 -1.41
N ASN A 336 0.42 -23.88 -0.58
CA ASN A 336 -0.21 -24.01 0.74
C ASN A 336 0.65 -23.47 1.89
N LYS A 337 1.99 -23.48 1.76
CA LYS A 337 2.94 -23.26 2.87
C LYS A 337 4.00 -22.18 2.63
N ASN A 338 4.26 -21.82 1.39
CA ASN A 338 5.30 -20.83 1.04
C ASN A 338 4.99 -20.19 -0.31
N ASN A 339 3.99 -19.31 -0.34
CA ASN A 339 3.51 -18.64 -1.54
C ASN A 339 3.83 -17.14 -1.54
N CYS A 340 3.27 -16.38 -2.49
CA CYS A 340 3.46 -14.94 -2.59
C CYS A 340 3.01 -14.19 -1.32
N THR A 341 1.89 -14.61 -0.70
CA THR A 341 1.38 -14.00 0.53
C THR A 341 2.24 -14.36 1.73
N ASP A 342 2.73 -15.61 1.85
CA ASP A 342 3.68 -15.97 2.92
C ASP A 342 4.96 -15.14 2.84
N PHE A 343 5.49 -14.95 1.63
CA PHE A 343 6.63 -14.09 1.37
C PHE A 343 6.37 -12.64 1.82
N GLY A 344 5.27 -12.04 1.34
CA GLY A 344 4.90 -10.67 1.71
C GLY A 344 4.72 -10.50 3.22
N LEU A 345 3.99 -11.40 3.87
CA LEU A 345 3.75 -11.38 5.31
C LEU A 345 5.04 -11.59 6.13
N SER A 346 5.97 -12.44 5.67
CA SER A 346 7.26 -12.64 6.34
C SER A 346 8.09 -11.35 6.34
N LEU A 347 8.11 -10.62 5.21
CA LEU A 347 8.82 -9.35 5.13
C LEU A 347 8.10 -8.25 5.91
N ALA A 348 6.77 -8.18 5.82
CA ALA A 348 5.94 -7.23 6.56
C ALA A 348 6.14 -7.39 8.07
N SER A 349 6.12 -8.63 8.58
CA SER A 349 6.42 -8.93 9.98
C SER A 349 7.83 -8.50 10.38
N THR A 350 8.83 -8.70 9.49
CA THR A 350 10.21 -8.22 9.72
C THR A 350 10.28 -6.68 9.78
N ALA A 351 9.42 -5.99 9.02
CA ALA A 351 9.24 -4.53 9.07
C ALA A 351 8.40 -4.05 10.27
N GLY A 352 7.68 -4.94 10.94
CA GLY A 352 6.80 -4.64 12.09
C GLY A 352 5.34 -4.41 11.75
N ILE A 353 4.91 -4.82 10.57
CA ILE A 353 3.53 -4.79 10.12
C ILE A 353 2.97 -6.20 10.32
N SER A 354 1.87 -6.32 11.07
CA SER A 354 1.14 -7.58 11.23
C SER A 354 -0.24 -7.47 10.59
N ILE A 355 -0.53 -8.32 9.62
CA ILE A 355 -1.87 -8.47 9.03
C ILE A 355 -2.45 -9.78 9.57
N LEU A 356 -3.57 -9.69 10.27
CA LEU A 356 -4.21 -10.84 10.91
C LEU A 356 -5.20 -11.51 9.96
N TYR A 357 -5.57 -12.76 10.23
CA TYR A 357 -6.64 -13.49 9.52
C TYR A 357 -6.44 -13.63 7.99
N THR A 358 -5.19 -13.85 7.58
CA THR A 358 -4.75 -13.90 6.18
C THR A 358 -4.90 -15.27 5.51
N LYS A 359 -5.35 -16.29 6.25
CA LYS A 359 -5.51 -17.67 5.75
C LYS A 359 -6.87 -17.89 5.10
N GLY A 360 -6.94 -18.87 4.21
CA GLY A 360 -8.16 -19.34 3.58
C GLY A 360 -7.96 -20.75 3.01
N SER A 361 -9.05 -21.38 2.57
CA SER A 361 -9.06 -22.76 2.08
C SER A 361 -9.58 -22.83 0.64
N TRP A 362 -9.06 -23.77 -0.13
CA TRP A 362 -9.49 -24.09 -1.49
C TRP A 362 -9.54 -25.62 -1.65
N PRO A 363 -10.13 -26.16 -2.73
CA PRO A 363 -10.14 -27.61 -2.93
C PRO A 363 -8.72 -28.17 -2.85
N LEU A 364 -8.51 -29.18 -1.99
CA LEU A 364 -7.23 -29.87 -1.77
C LEU A 364 -6.11 -29.01 -1.17
N GLY A 365 -6.42 -27.87 -0.54
CA GLY A 365 -5.38 -27.06 0.11
C GLY A 365 -5.89 -25.89 0.94
N SER A 366 -4.96 -25.23 1.60
CA SER A 366 -5.22 -24.04 2.41
C SER A 366 -3.90 -23.33 2.71
N GLY A 367 -3.95 -22.03 2.94
CA GLY A 367 -2.77 -21.23 3.26
C GLY A 367 -3.08 -19.75 3.33
N ASN A 368 -2.04 -18.95 3.57
CA ASN A 368 -2.12 -17.50 3.41
C ASN A 368 -2.44 -17.18 1.95
N ASN A 369 -3.33 -16.22 1.69
CA ASN A 369 -3.68 -15.87 0.32
C ASN A 369 -4.04 -14.39 0.16
N PRO A 370 -3.92 -13.84 -1.06
CA PRO A 370 -4.17 -12.42 -1.31
C PRO A 370 -5.60 -11.98 -1.00
N ALA A 371 -6.60 -12.85 -1.25
CA ALA A 371 -8.00 -12.50 -1.00
C ALA A 371 -8.27 -12.27 0.50
N SER A 372 -7.84 -13.22 1.35
CA SER A 372 -7.97 -13.10 2.81
C SER A 372 -7.11 -11.98 3.37
N ALA A 373 -5.88 -11.79 2.85
CA ALA A 373 -5.00 -10.72 3.30
C ALA A 373 -5.56 -9.34 2.97
N GLY A 374 -5.97 -9.10 1.72
CA GLY A 374 -6.54 -7.81 1.30
C GLY A 374 -7.83 -7.49 2.05
N GLN A 375 -8.71 -8.49 2.22
CA GLN A 375 -9.91 -8.28 3.01
C GLN A 375 -9.60 -7.94 4.47
N SER A 376 -8.55 -8.52 5.04
CA SER A 376 -8.14 -8.21 6.41
C SER A 376 -7.60 -6.78 6.54
N VAL A 377 -6.93 -6.26 5.51
CA VAL A 377 -6.56 -4.83 5.46
C VAL A 377 -7.80 -3.94 5.45
N LEU A 378 -8.77 -4.23 4.59
CA LEU A 378 -10.03 -3.48 4.50
C LEU A 378 -10.84 -3.51 5.81
N GLU A 379 -10.78 -4.61 6.55
CA GLU A 379 -11.45 -4.78 7.84
C GLU A 379 -10.65 -4.18 9.02
N GLY A 380 -9.55 -3.48 8.77
CA GLY A 380 -8.72 -2.85 9.80
C GLY A 380 -7.94 -3.85 10.66
N LYS A 381 -7.75 -5.09 10.20
CA LYS A 381 -7.02 -6.16 10.91
C LYS A 381 -5.52 -6.07 10.70
N VAL A 382 -4.99 -4.85 10.81
CA VAL A 382 -3.59 -4.52 10.58
C VAL A 382 -3.03 -3.81 11.81
N LEU A 383 -1.86 -4.25 12.28
CA LEU A 383 -1.23 -3.74 13.49
C LEU A 383 0.20 -3.30 13.22
N ASN A 384 0.57 -2.16 13.81
CA ASN A 384 1.96 -1.76 13.95
C ASN A 384 2.53 -2.36 15.24
N THR A 385 3.42 -3.33 15.12
CA THR A 385 3.99 -4.06 16.28
C THR A 385 5.05 -3.28 17.06
N ASP A 386 5.37 -2.04 16.63
CA ASP A 386 6.41 -1.20 17.25
C ASP A 386 5.87 -0.04 18.10
N ASN A 387 4.55 0.13 18.21
CA ASN A 387 3.84 1.08 19.07
C ASN A 387 4.24 2.57 19.00
N ARG A 388 4.53 3.14 17.82
CA ARG A 388 5.03 4.55 17.77
C ARG A 388 4.39 5.51 16.77
N TYR A 389 3.81 5.03 15.67
CA TYR A 389 3.12 5.85 14.68
C TYR A 389 2.05 5.02 13.96
N GLY A 390 1.14 5.68 13.23
CA GLY A 390 0.21 5.01 12.33
C GLY A 390 0.91 4.13 11.29
N LEU A 391 0.13 3.38 10.53
CA LEU A 391 0.57 2.77 9.27
C LEU A 391 0.04 3.62 8.12
N PHE A 392 0.81 3.75 7.05
CA PHE A 392 0.28 4.23 5.80
C PHE A 392 -0.63 3.14 5.23
N ILE A 393 -1.90 3.44 5.00
CA ILE A 393 -2.86 2.49 4.43
C ILE A 393 -3.57 3.18 3.27
N CYS A 394 -3.48 2.57 2.08
CA CYS A 394 -4.11 3.08 0.87
C CYS A 394 -4.79 1.94 0.12
N ASN A 395 -5.92 2.24 -0.52
CA ASN A 395 -6.67 1.30 -1.35
C ASN A 395 -6.88 1.87 -2.76
N ASP A 396 -6.96 0.96 -3.74
CA ASP A 396 -7.19 1.23 -5.16
C ASP A 396 -8.23 0.26 -5.73
N LEU A 397 -9.37 0.20 -5.06
CA LEU A 397 -10.45 -0.71 -5.44
C LEU A 397 -11.02 -0.35 -6.82
N LEU A 398 -10.92 -1.30 -7.75
CA LEU A 398 -11.71 -1.32 -8.97
C LEU A 398 -13.19 -1.46 -8.58
N ARG A 399 -14.00 -0.43 -8.89
CA ARG A 399 -15.45 -0.41 -8.64
C ARG A 399 -16.23 -1.04 -9.79
#